data_AF-A0A821HI56-F1
#
_entry.id   AF-A0A821HI56-F1
#
_cell.length_a   1.000
_cell.length_b   1.000
_cell.length_c   1.000
_cell.angle_alpha   90.00
_cell.angle_beta   90.00
_cell.angle_gamma   90.00
#
_symmetry.space_group_name_H-M   'P 1'
#
loop_
_entity.id
_entity.type
_entity.pdbx_description
1 polymer ?
#
loop_
_entity_poly.entity_id
_entity_poly.type
_entity_poly.pdbx_seq_one_letter_code
_entity_poly.pdbx_strand_id
1 'polypeptide(L)'
;IKTDEIYHVGYKLMKILSDNLSQQGYSGCHALLDERNVCLHKFYLYLGFTDIANIDQNDHMILLAENFKIINYFFIFFLFEKKIFN
;
A
#
# COMPACT_ATOMS: atom_id res chain seq x y z
N ILE A 1 -9.50 7.70 -16.65
CA ILE A 1 -8.40 6.85 -16.13
C ILE A 1 -9.05 5.55 -15.70
N LYS A 2 -8.65 4.41 -16.27
CA LYS A 2 -9.22 3.11 -15.87
C LYS A 2 -8.71 2.78 -14.46
N THR A 3 -9.52 2.11 -13.64
CA THR A 3 -9.16 1.76 -12.25
C THR A 3 -7.80 1.07 -12.15
N ASP A 4 -7.44 0.28 -13.15
CA ASP A 4 -6.15 -0.40 -13.26
C ASP A 4 -4.94 0.54 -13.41
N GLU A 5 -5.10 1.68 -14.09
CA GLU A 5 -4.04 2.68 -14.21
C GLU A 5 -3.79 3.38 -12.87
N ILE A 6 -4.85 3.65 -12.11
CA ILE A 6 -4.75 4.25 -10.76
C ILE A 6 -3.98 3.31 -9.84
N TYR A 7 -4.33 2.01 -9.84
CA TYR A 7 -3.59 1.02 -9.07
C TYR A 7 -2.14 0.90 -9.54
N HIS A 8 -1.87 0.83 -10.85
CA HIS A 8 -0.51 0.74 -11.37
C HIS A 8 0.38 1.92 -10.93
N VAL A 9 -0.14 3.15 -11.01
CA VAL A 9 0.58 4.34 -10.56
C VAL A 9 0.77 4.33 -9.05
N GLY A 10 -0.27 3.99 -8.27
CA GLY A 10 -0.19 3.87 -6.82
C GLY A 10 0.89 2.87 -6.38
N TYR A 11 0.92 1.70 -7.01
CA TYR A 11 1.91 0.65 -6.79
C TYR A 11 3.35 1.14 -7.04
N LYS A 12 3.57 1.86 -8.15
CA LYS A 12 4.90 2.42 -8.49
C LYS A 12 5.36 3.46 -7.46
N LEU A 13 4.46 4.32 -6.99
CA LEU A 13 4.77 5.32 -5.96
C LEU A 13 5.12 4.65 -4.62
N MET A 14 4.36 3.63 -4.23
CA MET A 14 4.64 2.89 -2.99
C MET A 14 5.98 2.17 -3.01
N LYS A 15 6.38 1.62 -4.17
CA LYS A 15 7.71 1.04 -4.35
C LYS A 15 8.83 2.06 -4.16
N ILE A 16 8.70 3.24 -4.79
CA ILE A 16 9.70 4.31 -4.65
C ILE A 16 9.82 4.73 -3.19
N LEU A 17 8.67 4.92 -2.51
CA LEU A 17 8.64 5.28 -1.09
C LEU A 17 9.28 4.20 -0.22
N SER A 18 8.93 2.93 -0.41
CA SER A 18 9.47 1.82 0.38
C SER A 18 10.97 1.65 0.19
N ASP A 19 11.46 1.80 -1.04
CA ASP A 19 12.90 1.69 -1.35
C ASP A 19 13.67 2.84 -0.70
N ASN A 20 13.16 4.08 -0.78
CA ASN A 20 13.78 5.25 -0.14
C ASN A 20 13.81 5.11 1.39
N LEU A 21 12.70 4.72 2.02
CA LEU A 21 12.64 4.53 3.47
C LEU A 21 13.57 3.39 3.93
N SER A 22 13.64 2.30 3.17
CA SER A 22 14.58 1.21 3.43
C SER A 22 16.03 1.65 3.35
N GLN A 23 16.39 2.47 2.35
CA GLN A 23 17.74 3.03 2.19
C GLN A 23 18.12 3.96 3.35
N GLN A 24 17.15 4.60 3.98
CA GLN A 24 17.34 5.44 5.17
C GLN A 24 17.36 4.63 6.48
N GLY A 25 17.21 3.30 6.41
CA GLY A 25 17.26 2.40 7.57
C GLY A 25 15.92 2.18 8.27
N TYR A 26 14.81 2.66 7.72
CA TYR A 26 13.48 2.34 8.25
C TYR A 26 13.07 0.91 7.87
N SER A 27 12.48 0.17 8.82
CA SER A 27 11.97 -1.18 8.59
C SER A 27 10.53 -1.22 8.08
N GLY A 28 9.74 -0.19 8.36
CA GLY A 28 8.31 -0.12 8.05
C GLY A 28 7.74 1.29 8.16
N CYS A 29 6.43 1.44 7.91
CA CYS A 29 5.71 2.71 8.10
C CYS A 29 4.28 2.51 8.57
N HIS A 30 3.72 3.58 9.14
CA HIS A 30 2.29 3.70 9.40
C HIS A 30 1.64 4.62 8.37
N ALA A 31 0.40 4.31 8.01
CA ALA A 31 -0.47 5.18 7.23
C ALA A 31 -1.70 5.54 8.06
N LEU A 32 -2.07 6.82 8.03
CA LEU A 32 -3.34 7.31 8.57
C LEU A 32 -4.32 7.44 7.42
N LEU A 33 -5.49 6.83 7.54
CA LEU A 33 -6.46 6.73 6.46
C LEU A 33 -7.86 7.10 6.96
N ASP A 34 -8.59 7.93 6.21
CA ASP A 34 -10.03 8.14 6.42
C ASP A 34 -10.77 6.82 6.13
N GLU A 35 -11.46 6.27 7.13
CA GLU A 35 -12.14 4.97 7.08
C GLU A 35 -13.23 4.91 6.01
N ARG A 36 -13.77 6.07 5.60
CA ARG A 36 -14.79 6.16 4.55
C ARG A 36 -14.18 5.92 3.17
N ASN A 37 -12.86 6.02 3.02
CA ASN A 37 -12.16 5.75 1.78
C ASN A 37 -11.85 4.24 1.61
N VAL A 38 -12.91 3.47 1.40
CA VAL A 38 -12.87 2.00 1.25
C VAL A 38 -11.95 1.55 0.12
N CYS A 39 -11.86 2.32 -0.98
CA CYS A 39 -10.99 1.99 -2.10
C CYS A 39 -9.50 2.08 -1.71
N LEU A 40 -9.11 3.14 -1.00
CA LEU A 40 -7.74 3.32 -0.55
C LEU A 40 -7.38 2.34 0.58
N HIS A 41 -8.35 1.99 1.44
CA HIS A 41 -8.17 0.94 2.44
C HIS A 41 -7.81 -0.39 1.79
N LYS A 42 -8.62 -0.85 0.83
CA LYS A 42 -8.36 -2.08 0.07
C LYS A 42 -7.00 -2.05 -0.62
N PHE A 43 -6.61 -0.91 -1.18
CA PHE A 43 -5.29 -0.75 -1.80
C PHE A 43 -4.14 -0.98 -0.81
N TYR A 44 -4.20 -0.41 0.39
CA TYR A 44 -3.19 -0.63 1.43
C TYR A 44 -3.15 -2.09 1.89
N LEU A 45 -4.31 -2.74 2.06
CA LEU A 45 -4.37 -4.17 2.37
C LEU A 45 -3.71 -5.01 1.28
N TYR A 46 -3.93 -4.70 -0.01
CA TYR A 46 -3.25 -5.37 -1.13
C TYR A 46 -1.73 -5.15 -1.16
N LEU A 47 -1.22 -4.13 -0.50
CA LEU A 47 0.22 -3.89 -0.35
C LEU A 47 0.82 -4.62 0.85
N GLY A 48 -0.02 -5.33 1.64
CA GLY A 48 0.39 -6.04 2.84
C GLY A 48 0.38 -5.18 4.11
N PHE A 49 -0.32 -4.04 4.12
CA PHE A 49 -0.58 -3.31 5.36
C PHE A 49 -1.63 -4.04 6.19
N THR A 50 -1.58 -3.88 7.51
CA THR A 50 -2.54 -4.41 8.47
C THR A 50 -3.18 -3.30 9.29
N ASP A 51 -4.47 -3.46 9.62
CA ASP A 51 -5.17 -2.55 10.52
C ASP A 51 -4.62 -2.74 11.95
N ILE A 52 -4.24 -1.64 12.60
CA ILE A 52 -3.70 -1.67 13.98
C ILE A 52 -4.53 -0.89 14.99
N ALA A 53 -5.23 0.17 14.57
CA ALA A 53 -6.14 0.91 15.45
C ALA A 53 -7.18 1.70 14.66
N ASN A 54 -8.37 1.88 15.23
CA ASN A 54 -9.30 2.91 14.80
C ASN A 54 -9.19 4.12 15.73
N ILE A 55 -9.18 5.32 15.16
CA ILE A 55 -9.22 6.59 15.87
C ILE A 55 -10.65 7.13 15.71
N ASP A 56 -11.55 6.65 16.55
CA ASP A 56 -12.99 6.96 16.56
C ASP A 56 -13.30 8.46 16.62
N GLN A 57 -12.35 9.31 17.03
CA GLN A 57 -12.58 10.75 17.15
C GLN A 57 -12.59 11.48 15.80
N ASN A 58 -12.11 10.88 14.71
CA ASN A 58 -12.01 11.56 13.40
C ASN A 58 -12.36 10.67 12.20
N ASP A 59 -12.96 9.49 12.37
CA ASP A 59 -13.18 8.52 11.28
C ASP A 59 -11.86 8.12 10.58
N HIS A 60 -10.75 7.96 11.32
CA HIS A 60 -9.45 7.58 10.76
C HIS A 60 -8.94 6.26 11.33
N MET A 61 -8.46 5.37 10.46
CA MET A 61 -7.76 4.15 10.82
C MET A 61 -6.25 4.30 10.64
N ILE A 62 -5.49 3.60 11.48
CA ILE A 62 -4.05 3.44 11.34
C ILE A 62 -3.77 2.06 10.73
N LEU A 63 -2.97 2.07 9.68
CA LEU A 63 -2.46 0.90 8.97
C LEU A 63 -0.96 0.78 9.18
N LEU A 64 -0.43 -0.44 9.33
CA LEU A 64 1.00 -0.71 9.50
C LEU A 64 1.54 -1.59 8.37
N ALA A 65 2.67 -1.18 7.79
CA ALA A 65 3.54 -2.06 7.00
C ALA A 65 4.82 -2.34 7.79
N GLU A 66 4.94 -3.53 8.37
CA GLU A 66 6.08 -3.92 9.23
C GLU A 66 7.37 -4.16 8.45
N ASN A 67 7.27 -4.47 7.16
CA ASN A 67 8.40 -4.80 6.32
C ASN A 67 8.21 -4.34 4.87
N PHE A 68 9.00 -3.34 4.47
CA PHE A 68 9.02 -2.82 3.11
C PHE A 68 9.34 -3.86 2.02
N LYS A 69 9.93 -5.01 2.36
CA LYS A 69 10.13 -6.11 1.41
C LYS A 69 8.80 -6.68 0.91
N ILE A 70 7.74 -6.67 1.72
CA ILE A 70 6.41 -7.21 1.37
C ILE A 70 5.76 -6.36 0.28
N ILE A 71 5.84 -5.03 0.39
CA ILE A 71 5.35 -4.07 -0.62
C ILE A 71 6.00 -4.34 -1.98
N ASN A 72 7.30 -4.64 -1.98
CA ASN A 72 8.05 -4.97 -3.18
C ASN A 72 7.65 -6.31 -3.82
N TYR A 73 7.26 -7.32 -3.04
CA TYR A 73 6.74 -8.59 -3.56
C TYR A 73 5.38 -8.43 -4.24
N PHE A 74 4.48 -7.64 -3.66
CA PHE A 74 3.15 -7.39 -4.24
C PHE A 74 3.22 -6.60 -5.55
N PHE A 75 4.20 -5.68 -5.70
CA PHE A 75 4.44 -5.00 -6.97
C PHE A 75 4.79 -5.98 -8.10
N ILE A 76 5.69 -6.94 -7.82
CA ILE A 76 6.10 -7.96 -8.79
C ILE A 76 4.90 -8.86 -9.15
N PHE A 77 4.11 -9.28 -8.16
CA PHE A 77 2.91 -10.08 -8.38
C PHE A 77 1.88 -9.37 -9.28
N PHE A 78 1.59 -8.08 -9.04
CA PHE A 78 0.69 -7.29 -9.87
C PHE A 78 1.16 -7.17 -11.33
N LEU A 79 2.47 -7.00 -11.55
CA LEU A 79 3.04 -6.98 -12.90
C LEU A 79 2.95 -8.36 -13.59
N PHE A 80 3.09 -9.45 -12.84
CA PHE A 80 2.95 -10.81 -13.38
C PHE A 80 1.52 -11.13 -13.77
N GLU A 81 0.52 -10.81 -12.94
CA GLU A 81 -0.90 -11.00 -13.31
C GLU A 81 -1.24 -10.22 -14.59
N LYS A 82 -0.84 -8.95 -14.69
CA LYS A 82 -1.09 -8.14 -15.90
C LYS A 82 -0.39 -8.66 -17.16
N LYS A 83 0.70 -9.42 -17.03
CA LYS A 83 1.40 -10.06 -18.16
C LYS A 83 0.78 -11.39 -18.59
N ILE A 84 0.08 -12.08 -17.69
CA ILE A 84 -0.59 -13.37 -17.97
C ILE A 84 -1.99 -13.17 -18.55
N PHE A 85 -2.66 -12.06 -18.22
CA PHE A 85 -4.02 -11.74 -18.66
C PHE A 85 -4.13 -10.73 -19.83
N ASN A 86 -3.03 -10.45 -20.54
CA ASN A 86 -2.98 -9.71 -21.81
C ASN A 86 -2.42 -10.63 -22.90
#